data_AF-A0A953Y187-F1
#
_entry.id   AF-A0A953Y187-F1
#
_cell.length_a   1.000
_cell.length_b   1.000
_cell.length_c   1.000
_cell.angle_alpha   90.00
_cell.angle_beta   90.00
_cell.angle_gamma   90.00
#
_symmetry.space_group_name_H-M   'P 1'
#
loop_
_entity.id
_entity.type
_entity.pdbx_description
1 polymer ?
#
loop_
_entity_poly.entity_id
_entity_poly.type
_entity_poly.pdbx_seq_one_letter_code
_entity_poly.pdbx_strand_id
1 'polypeptide(L)'
;MTWKLKEEGSTMKFRLVCTLALAWGIVGCNSKPSDNNTSTTTAPTTSNTTAPPISNTTAPPVSSGPSFAAYYNATPAVLGEAVIDLVPLPAGDVVVAQSSGALNRVDVNGQPALEAAVGYVGNLAETNGSIFAAGELGQVHERSGAAWTLSYTHATLPQVVVAALNGDVYSFNSLLGTDPVTGQVLPAQVSQRPSGGAWAPDVASLGNVQITAAAPWNTTVWAGGSDNSLTTGGPRLFHGTGATWTEIALPAAAVGTNQLEIVTRIMSTPTKLWVSTMVIDTLSTPAVAIGGAVHETVDGATFTTVAAFNGDSPISLAWHEGTLFVGTLAGRLFHEEPTGMIEETALPANLGVFALASRDAQTLLIGLRGNAGAELVLRNSAPPANQAPPANLTTYAGDVRPVLMARCTVCHSDAANAGFIAYPLSVGLTDATADYNETRMRVNLVTPDASPLLRKAVGLDGHGGGASIAQGSSDYTTLQQWIVDQAPQ
;
A
#
# COMPACT_ATOMS: atom_id res chain seq x y z
N MET A 1 -9.58 -53.99 6.85
CA MET A 1 -9.35 -53.25 5.60
C MET A 1 -8.67 -51.95 6.00
N THR A 2 -7.35 -51.92 5.91
CA THR A 2 -6.50 -50.90 6.55
C THR A 2 -5.85 -50.10 5.43
N TRP A 3 -6.24 -48.84 5.27
CA TRP A 3 -5.67 -47.96 4.26
C TRP A 3 -4.29 -47.49 4.74
N LYS A 4 -3.23 -48.05 4.14
CA LYS A 4 -1.88 -47.47 4.18
C LYS A 4 -1.84 -46.32 3.17
N LEU A 5 -1.79 -45.09 3.67
CA LEU A 5 -1.32 -43.96 2.87
C LEU A 5 0.16 -44.14 2.63
N LYS A 6 0.52 -44.23 1.34
CA LYS A 6 1.89 -44.35 0.86
C LYS A 6 2.43 -42.93 0.72
N GLU A 7 3.22 -42.49 1.68
CA GLU A 7 4.02 -41.26 1.54
C GLU A 7 5.15 -41.53 0.54
N GLU A 8 4.92 -41.20 -0.74
CA GLU A 8 5.96 -41.15 -1.75
C GLU A 8 6.18 -39.69 -2.20
N GLY A 9 7.31 -39.13 -1.76
CA GLY A 9 8.11 -38.09 -2.42
C GLY A 9 7.40 -36.94 -3.13
N SER A 10 7.04 -35.87 -2.39
CA SER A 10 6.57 -34.60 -2.96
C SER A 10 7.57 -33.43 -2.86
N THR A 11 8.82 -33.67 -2.44
CA THR A 11 9.83 -32.62 -2.22
C THR A 11 10.40 -32.00 -3.50
N MET A 12 10.07 -32.50 -4.69
CA MET A 12 10.46 -31.90 -5.99
C MET A 12 9.45 -30.88 -6.55
N LYS A 13 8.23 -30.79 -6.01
CA LYS A 13 7.15 -29.97 -6.60
C LYS A 13 7.16 -28.49 -6.17
N PHE A 14 8.05 -28.11 -5.25
CA PHE A 14 8.10 -26.77 -4.66
C PHE A 14 9.05 -25.79 -5.40
N ARG A 15 9.90 -26.27 -6.31
CA ARG A 15 10.98 -25.45 -6.90
C ARG A 15 10.58 -24.55 -8.08
N LEU A 16 9.42 -24.77 -8.71
CA LEU A 16 9.05 -24.04 -9.94
C LEU A 16 8.20 -22.78 -9.66
N VAL A 17 7.34 -22.81 -8.64
CA VAL A 17 6.65 -21.61 -8.12
C VAL A 17 7.66 -20.67 -7.45
N CYS A 18 8.74 -21.23 -6.89
CA CYS A 18 9.88 -20.46 -6.45
C CYS A 18 10.46 -19.62 -7.60
N THR A 19 10.57 -20.04 -8.86
CA THR A 19 11.34 -19.27 -9.87
C THR A 19 10.85 -17.84 -10.16
N LEU A 20 9.60 -17.46 -9.85
CA LEU A 20 9.18 -16.04 -9.81
C LEU A 20 8.99 -15.47 -8.40
N ALA A 21 8.72 -16.28 -7.37
CA ALA A 21 9.00 -15.86 -6.00
C ALA A 21 10.50 -15.57 -5.77
N LEU A 22 11.36 -16.04 -6.68
CA LEU A 22 12.79 -15.86 -6.78
C LEU A 22 13.12 -14.55 -7.56
N ALA A 23 12.26 -14.10 -8.49
CA ALA A 23 12.33 -12.73 -9.01
C ALA A 23 11.85 -11.69 -7.96
N TRP A 24 10.98 -12.11 -7.04
CA TRP A 24 10.52 -11.32 -5.89
C TRP A 24 11.31 -11.62 -4.60
N GLY A 25 12.30 -12.52 -4.65
CA GLY A 25 13.11 -12.97 -3.50
C GLY A 25 14.02 -14.19 -3.78
N ILE A 26 15.26 -13.98 -4.23
CA ILE A 26 16.41 -14.85 -3.89
C ILE A 26 17.54 -14.03 -3.28
N VAL A 27 18.04 -14.55 -2.16
CA VAL A 27 19.44 -14.62 -1.75
C VAL A 27 20.42 -14.35 -2.90
N GLY A 28 20.90 -13.11 -2.98
CA GLY A 28 22.18 -12.82 -3.60
C GLY A 28 23.28 -13.36 -2.69
N CYS A 29 23.86 -14.51 -3.03
CA CYS A 29 25.20 -14.85 -2.53
C CYS A 29 26.17 -13.82 -3.12
N ASN A 30 26.44 -12.76 -2.36
CA ASN A 30 27.40 -11.73 -2.71
C ASN A 30 28.82 -12.31 -2.52
N SER A 31 29.30 -13.10 -3.47
CA SER A 31 30.72 -13.43 -3.56
C SER A 31 31.45 -12.21 -4.11
N LYS A 32 31.97 -11.35 -3.22
CA LYS A 32 33.03 -10.42 -3.58
C LYS A 32 34.20 -11.25 -4.16
N PRO A 33 34.71 -10.94 -5.36
CA PRO A 33 36.03 -11.41 -5.73
C PRO A 33 37.02 -10.71 -4.80
N SER A 34 37.76 -11.51 -4.02
CA SER A 34 38.93 -11.01 -3.32
C SER A 34 40.05 -10.81 -4.34
N ASP A 35 40.10 -9.62 -4.96
CA ASP A 35 41.28 -9.21 -5.70
C ASP A 35 42.36 -8.81 -4.69
N ASN A 36 43.18 -9.80 -4.32
CA ASN A 36 44.50 -9.57 -3.77
C ASN A 36 45.38 -9.01 -4.90
N ASN A 37 45.47 -7.69 -5.01
CA ASN A 37 46.57 -7.05 -5.72
C ASN A 37 47.20 -5.98 -4.83
N THR A 38 48.25 -6.39 -4.12
CA THR A 38 49.20 -5.52 -3.42
C THR A 38 49.92 -4.64 -4.42
N SER A 39 49.43 -3.42 -4.60
CA SER A 39 50.16 -2.32 -5.23
C SER A 39 50.68 -1.38 -4.15
N THR A 40 52.00 -1.43 -3.93
CA THR A 40 52.73 -0.47 -3.10
C THR A 40 52.82 0.86 -3.81
N THR A 41 51.94 1.81 -3.47
CA THR A 41 52.10 3.22 -3.81
C THR A 41 52.71 3.98 -2.63
N THR A 42 53.95 4.42 -2.83
CA THR A 42 54.67 5.41 -2.02
C THR A 42 53.82 6.68 -1.80
N ALA A 43 53.69 7.11 -0.56
CA ALA A 43 53.05 8.36 -0.17
C ALA A 43 53.88 9.58 -0.62
N PRO A 44 53.28 10.61 -1.24
CA PRO A 44 53.91 11.92 -1.36
C PRO A 44 53.72 12.71 -0.05
N THR A 45 54.83 13.20 0.48
CA THR A 45 54.91 14.20 1.55
C THR A 45 54.13 15.46 1.19
N THR A 46 53.09 15.78 1.97
CA THR A 46 52.38 17.06 1.88
C THR A 46 53.07 18.10 2.76
N SER A 47 53.46 19.20 2.14
CA SER A 47 53.94 20.43 2.78
C SER A 47 52.83 21.15 3.54
N ASN A 48 53.07 21.50 4.80
CA ASN A 48 52.23 22.38 5.59
C ASN A 48 52.28 23.82 5.04
N THR A 49 51.16 24.31 4.51
CA THR A 49 50.90 25.74 4.32
C THR A 49 49.73 26.17 5.20
N THR A 50 50.02 27.05 6.15
CA THR A 50 49.07 27.67 7.08
C THR A 50 48.19 28.66 6.34
N ALA A 51 46.88 28.39 6.24
CA ALA A 51 45.90 29.31 5.68
C ALA A 51 45.41 30.33 6.75
N PRO A 52 45.06 31.57 6.36
CA PRO A 52 44.58 32.61 7.28
C PRO A 52 43.14 32.31 7.78
N PRO A 53 42.72 32.90 8.92
CA PRO A 53 41.43 32.63 9.54
C PRO A 53 40.27 33.13 8.66
N ILE A 54 39.35 32.22 8.37
CA ILE A 54 38.12 32.50 7.61
C ILE A 54 37.12 33.16 8.58
N SER A 55 36.58 34.31 8.16
CA SER A 55 35.54 35.05 8.88
C SER A 55 34.24 34.23 8.96
N ASN A 56 33.64 34.16 10.14
CA ASN A 56 32.34 33.52 10.40
C ASN A 56 31.21 34.28 9.67
N THR A 57 30.92 33.90 8.43
CA THR A 57 29.60 34.16 7.84
C THR A 57 28.64 33.10 8.35
N THR A 58 27.63 33.51 9.12
CA THR A 58 26.51 32.67 9.55
C THR A 58 25.91 32.01 8.32
N ALA A 59 26.13 30.70 8.17
CA ALA A 59 25.54 29.91 7.10
C ALA A 59 24.00 30.08 7.17
N PRO A 60 23.31 30.27 6.03
CA PRO A 60 21.86 30.30 6.01
C PRO A 60 21.31 29.03 6.67
N PRO A 61 20.18 29.11 7.38
CA PRO A 61 19.58 27.96 8.03
C PRO A 61 19.36 26.87 6.97
N VAL A 62 19.98 25.71 7.20
CA VAL A 62 19.76 24.53 6.37
C VAL A 62 18.27 24.22 6.44
N SER A 63 17.56 24.32 5.32
CA SER A 63 16.16 23.92 5.24
C SER A 63 16.07 22.48 5.75
N SER A 64 15.33 22.25 6.83
CA SER A 64 15.09 20.91 7.34
C SER A 64 14.38 20.12 6.24
N GLY A 65 15.09 19.26 5.53
CA GLY A 65 14.49 18.33 4.58
C GLY A 65 13.66 17.26 5.31
N PRO A 66 13.05 16.33 4.58
CA PRO A 66 12.40 15.18 5.18
C PRO A 66 13.38 14.41 6.07
N SER A 67 12.85 13.81 7.14
CA SER A 67 13.63 12.98 8.06
C SER A 67 13.20 11.53 7.95
N PHE A 68 14.17 10.62 8.04
CA PHE A 68 13.94 9.18 8.03
C PHE A 68 14.27 8.61 9.41
N ALA A 69 13.32 7.88 9.98
CA ALA A 69 13.49 7.22 11.27
C ALA A 69 13.19 5.72 11.13
N ALA A 70 14.07 4.88 11.66
CA ALA A 70 13.79 3.46 11.80
C ALA A 70 12.58 3.28 12.72
N TYR A 71 11.58 2.53 12.24
CA TYR A 71 10.36 2.26 13.00
C TYR A 71 10.33 0.82 13.48
N TYR A 72 10.62 -0.12 12.59
CA TYR A 72 10.57 -1.55 12.91
C TYR A 72 11.65 -2.30 12.15
N ASN A 73 12.21 -3.31 12.81
CA ASN A 73 13.09 -4.30 12.21
C ASN A 73 12.57 -5.70 12.58
N ALA A 74 12.49 -6.59 11.58
CA ALA A 74 12.14 -7.98 11.82
C ALA A 74 13.09 -8.64 12.82
N THR A 75 12.51 -9.39 13.77
CA THR A 75 13.27 -10.18 14.75
C THR A 75 12.74 -11.62 14.77
N PRO A 76 13.60 -12.63 14.51
CA PRO A 76 15.01 -12.52 14.12
C PRO A 76 15.19 -11.90 12.72
N ALA A 77 16.32 -11.25 12.51
CA ALA A 77 16.72 -10.73 11.20
C ALA A 77 16.92 -11.90 10.22
N VAL A 78 16.05 -12.03 9.21
CA VAL A 78 16.20 -13.00 8.13
C VAL A 78 16.70 -12.27 6.89
N LEU A 79 17.94 -12.55 6.49
CA LEU A 79 18.52 -11.95 5.28
C LEU A 79 17.65 -12.24 4.05
N GLY A 80 17.30 -11.16 3.33
CA GLY A 80 16.46 -11.22 2.12
C GLY A 80 14.96 -11.06 2.37
N GLU A 81 14.52 -11.05 3.64
CA GLU A 81 13.13 -10.75 3.97
C GLU A 81 12.80 -9.28 3.65
N ALA A 82 11.57 -9.04 3.19
CA ALA A 82 11.07 -7.70 2.84
C ALA A 82 9.70 -7.45 3.47
N VAL A 83 9.42 -6.20 3.80
CA VAL A 83 8.03 -5.75 4.05
C VAL A 83 7.33 -5.58 2.69
N ILE A 84 6.42 -6.49 2.38
CA ILE A 84 5.79 -6.58 1.04
C ILE A 84 4.45 -5.87 0.95
N ASP A 85 3.77 -5.68 2.08
CA ASP A 85 2.59 -4.84 2.15
C ASP A 85 2.36 -4.36 3.58
N LEU A 86 1.57 -3.28 3.72
CA LEU A 86 1.29 -2.68 5.01
C LEU A 86 -0.06 -1.98 5.03
N VAL A 87 -0.75 -2.06 6.18
CA VAL A 87 -2.06 -1.44 6.41
C VAL A 87 -1.99 -0.64 7.72
N PRO A 88 -2.01 0.71 7.65
CA PRO A 88 -2.16 1.55 8.84
C PRO A 88 -3.50 1.28 9.53
N LEU A 89 -3.50 1.17 10.85
CA LEU A 89 -4.70 0.99 11.66
C LEU A 89 -5.15 2.34 12.27
N PRO A 90 -6.45 2.52 12.58
CA PRO A 90 -6.96 3.76 13.17
C PRO A 90 -6.29 4.20 14.49
N ALA A 91 -5.74 3.25 15.26
CA ALA A 91 -5.03 3.53 16.51
C ALA A 91 -3.58 4.00 16.31
N GLY A 92 -3.12 4.11 15.06
CA GLY A 92 -1.74 4.42 14.69
C GLY A 92 -0.82 3.19 14.62
N ASP A 93 -1.27 2.02 15.07
CA ASP A 93 -0.60 0.75 14.80
C ASP A 93 -0.54 0.46 13.29
N VAL A 94 0.29 -0.48 12.87
CA VAL A 94 0.42 -0.90 11.47
C VAL A 94 0.43 -2.42 11.39
N VAL A 95 -0.37 -3.01 10.50
CA VAL A 95 -0.19 -4.41 10.12
C VAL A 95 0.87 -4.49 9.02
N VAL A 96 1.90 -5.29 9.24
CA VAL A 96 3.06 -5.48 8.36
C VAL A 96 3.06 -6.92 7.87
N ALA A 97 2.95 -7.08 6.54
CA ALA A 97 3.13 -8.37 5.87
C ALA A 97 4.57 -8.52 5.41
N GLN A 98 5.18 -9.67 5.73
CA GLN A 98 6.55 -10.00 5.35
C GLN A 98 6.56 -11.05 4.25
N SER A 99 7.61 -11.04 3.42
CA SER A 99 7.79 -12.04 2.35
C SER A 99 7.89 -13.49 2.84
N SER A 100 8.15 -13.70 4.13
CA SER A 100 8.14 -15.00 4.81
C SER A 100 6.74 -15.52 5.17
N GLY A 101 5.70 -14.73 4.91
CA GLY A 101 4.33 -15.01 5.32
C GLY A 101 4.00 -14.58 6.75
N ALA A 102 4.92 -13.97 7.49
CA ALA A 102 4.64 -13.43 8.80
C ALA A 102 3.79 -12.15 8.71
N LEU A 103 2.76 -12.09 9.56
CA LEU A 103 1.86 -10.96 9.73
C LEU A 103 2.06 -10.41 11.13
N ASN A 104 2.69 -9.23 11.22
CA ASN A 104 3.00 -8.57 12.47
C ASN A 104 2.12 -7.33 12.64
N ARG A 105 1.67 -7.07 13.87
CA ARG A 105 1.20 -5.74 14.26
C ARG A 105 2.35 -4.98 14.88
N VAL A 106 2.68 -3.82 14.34
CA VAL A 106 3.69 -2.91 14.86
C VAL A 106 2.97 -1.76 15.55
N ASP A 107 3.17 -1.61 16.85
CA ASP A 107 2.53 -0.54 17.63
C ASP A 107 3.10 0.85 17.28
N VAL A 108 2.53 1.90 17.87
CA VAL A 108 2.97 3.30 17.68
C VAL A 108 4.44 3.57 18.05
N ASN A 109 5.06 2.70 18.86
CA ASN A 109 6.45 2.79 19.30
C ASN A 109 7.38 1.88 18.49
N GLY A 110 6.88 1.29 17.40
CA GLY A 110 7.67 0.39 16.56
C GLY A 110 7.85 -1.02 17.12
N GLN A 111 7.13 -1.40 18.18
CA GLN A 111 7.24 -2.72 18.78
C GLN A 111 6.37 -3.73 18.01
N PRO A 112 6.97 -4.79 17.44
CA PRO A 112 6.21 -5.80 16.73
C PRO A 112 5.58 -6.82 17.67
N ALA A 113 4.40 -7.29 17.29
CA ALA A 113 3.75 -8.47 17.81
C ALA A 113 3.35 -9.35 16.63
N LEU A 114 3.92 -10.56 16.56
CA LEU A 114 3.50 -11.56 15.57
C LEU A 114 2.05 -11.94 15.83
N GLU A 115 1.18 -11.74 14.85
CA GLU A 115 -0.23 -12.12 14.93
C GLU A 115 -0.51 -13.44 14.22
N ALA A 116 0.15 -13.70 13.08
CA ALA A 116 0.00 -14.94 12.32
C ALA A 116 1.20 -15.23 11.40
N ALA A 117 1.29 -16.46 10.91
CA ALA A 117 2.20 -16.88 9.85
C ALA A 117 1.43 -17.70 8.82
N VAL A 118 1.38 -17.22 7.57
CA VAL A 118 0.55 -17.78 6.48
C VAL A 118 1.38 -18.27 5.29
N GLY A 119 2.68 -18.54 5.52
CA GLY A 119 3.63 -19.11 4.54
C GLY A 119 4.16 -18.10 3.52
N TYR A 120 3.26 -17.45 2.79
CA TYR A 120 3.56 -16.35 1.87
C TYR A 120 2.40 -15.37 1.89
N VAL A 121 2.69 -14.07 1.83
CA VAL A 121 1.66 -13.05 1.62
C VAL A 121 1.85 -12.46 0.22
N GLY A 122 0.78 -12.35 -0.56
CA GLY A 122 0.81 -11.63 -1.84
C GLY A 122 0.59 -10.14 -1.61
N ASN A 123 -0.55 -9.79 -1.02
CA ASN A 123 -0.92 -8.42 -0.66
C ASN A 123 -1.97 -8.42 0.46
N LEU A 124 -2.26 -7.22 0.96
CA LEU A 124 -3.32 -6.96 1.93
C LEU A 124 -4.46 -6.15 1.29
N ALA A 125 -5.68 -6.32 1.81
CA ALA A 125 -6.83 -5.47 1.52
C ALA A 125 -7.63 -5.22 2.80
N GLU A 126 -8.17 -4.02 2.98
CA GLU A 126 -8.97 -3.66 4.17
C GLU A 126 -10.41 -3.33 3.78
N THR A 127 -11.37 -3.83 4.55
CA THR A 127 -12.77 -3.36 4.46
C THR A 127 -13.54 -3.65 5.74
N ASN A 128 -14.46 -2.76 6.11
CA ASN A 128 -15.33 -2.90 7.28
C ASN A 128 -14.56 -3.23 8.59
N GLY A 129 -13.34 -2.71 8.74
CA GLY A 129 -12.47 -2.96 9.90
C GLY A 129 -11.81 -4.35 9.93
N SER A 130 -12.05 -5.19 8.93
CA SER A 130 -11.32 -6.44 8.70
C SER A 130 -10.16 -6.22 7.73
N ILE A 131 -9.08 -6.98 7.88
CA ILE A 131 -7.97 -7.03 6.93
C ILE A 131 -7.92 -8.42 6.31
N PHE A 132 -7.76 -8.49 5.00
CA PHE A 132 -7.62 -9.72 4.25
C PHE A 132 -6.19 -9.83 3.74
N ALA A 133 -5.56 -10.99 3.95
CA ALA A 133 -4.24 -11.30 3.42
C ALA A 133 -4.37 -12.38 2.35
N ALA A 134 -3.82 -12.12 1.17
CA ALA A 134 -3.64 -13.13 0.15
C ALA A 134 -2.50 -14.06 0.57
N GLY A 135 -2.79 -15.33 0.83
CA GLY A 135 -1.85 -16.33 1.37
C GLY A 135 -1.21 -17.22 0.30
N GLU A 136 -0.45 -18.23 0.73
CA GLU A 136 0.04 -19.28 -0.16
C GLU A 136 -1.09 -20.21 -0.63
N LEU A 137 -0.86 -20.94 -1.73
CA LEU A 137 -1.76 -22.03 -2.17
C LEU A 137 -3.23 -21.60 -2.35
N GLY A 138 -3.45 -20.38 -2.84
CA GLY A 138 -4.77 -19.84 -3.12
C GLY A 138 -5.58 -19.47 -1.88
N GLN A 139 -4.92 -19.36 -0.71
CA GLN A 139 -5.56 -19.06 0.56
C GLN A 139 -5.85 -17.56 0.71
N VAL A 140 -6.94 -17.22 1.40
CA VAL A 140 -7.20 -15.86 1.87
C VAL A 140 -7.45 -15.94 3.36
N HIS A 141 -6.69 -15.17 4.14
CA HIS A 141 -6.84 -15.07 5.58
C HIS A 141 -7.56 -13.77 5.95
N GLU A 142 -8.51 -13.83 6.87
CA GLU A 142 -9.19 -12.66 7.42
C GLU A 142 -8.72 -12.40 8.85
N ARG A 143 -8.32 -11.16 9.08
CA ARG A 143 -8.11 -10.57 10.40
C ARG A 143 -9.39 -9.89 10.86
N SER A 144 -9.99 -10.41 11.92
CA SER A 144 -11.11 -9.77 12.62
C SER A 144 -10.68 -9.48 14.06
N GLY A 145 -10.58 -8.20 14.43
CA GLY A 145 -9.86 -7.81 15.64
C GLY A 145 -8.38 -8.16 15.52
N ALA A 146 -7.81 -8.88 16.48
CA ALA A 146 -6.40 -9.32 16.45
C ALA A 146 -6.21 -10.78 15.99
N ALA A 147 -7.29 -11.49 15.63
CA ALA A 147 -7.25 -12.90 15.26
C ALA A 147 -7.29 -13.07 13.75
N TRP A 148 -6.38 -13.90 13.22
CA TRP A 148 -6.36 -14.32 11.82
C TRP A 148 -6.99 -15.69 11.65
N THR A 149 -7.87 -15.83 10.68
CA THR A 149 -8.54 -17.09 10.33
C THR A 149 -8.47 -17.34 8.84
N LEU A 150 -8.39 -18.61 8.43
CA LEU A 150 -8.48 -18.97 7.02
C LEU A 150 -9.94 -18.73 6.56
N SER A 151 -10.12 -17.75 5.68
CA SER A 151 -11.44 -17.32 5.17
C SER A 151 -11.83 -18.05 3.89
N TYR A 152 -10.85 -18.30 3.02
CA TYR A 152 -11.06 -18.95 1.72
C TYR A 152 -9.83 -19.71 1.26
N THR A 153 -10.02 -20.70 0.39
CA THR A 153 -8.95 -21.40 -0.31
C THR A 153 -9.46 -21.79 -1.68
N HIS A 154 -8.78 -21.34 -2.71
CA HIS A 154 -9.06 -21.74 -4.08
C HIS A 154 -8.55 -23.18 -4.33
N ALA A 155 -9.35 -24.01 -4.99
CA ALA A 155 -9.07 -25.45 -5.06
C ALA A 155 -7.87 -25.83 -5.95
N THR A 156 -7.59 -25.04 -6.99
CA THR A 156 -6.61 -25.39 -8.03
C THR A 156 -5.51 -24.34 -8.23
N LEU A 157 -5.87 -23.06 -8.27
CA LEU A 157 -4.96 -21.95 -8.53
C LEU A 157 -4.25 -21.48 -7.25
N PRO A 158 -2.91 -21.56 -7.18
CA PRO A 158 -2.15 -21.35 -5.94
C PRO A 158 -1.76 -19.89 -5.69
N GLN A 159 -1.75 -19.02 -6.70
CA GLN A 159 -1.48 -17.60 -6.49
C GLN A 159 -2.79 -16.89 -6.22
N VAL A 160 -2.76 -15.94 -5.29
CA VAL A 160 -3.90 -15.12 -4.95
C VAL A 160 -3.47 -13.67 -4.74
N VAL A 161 -4.32 -12.76 -5.19
CA VAL A 161 -4.28 -11.32 -4.89
C VAL A 161 -5.66 -10.94 -4.37
N VAL A 162 -5.74 -10.08 -3.36
CA VAL A 162 -7.01 -9.63 -2.78
C VAL A 162 -7.26 -8.15 -3.01
N ALA A 163 -8.51 -7.75 -3.16
CA ALA A 163 -8.92 -6.34 -3.12
C ALA A 163 -10.30 -6.25 -2.45
N ALA A 164 -10.64 -5.08 -1.92
CA ALA A 164 -11.93 -4.87 -1.31
C ALA A 164 -12.60 -3.60 -1.82
N LEU A 165 -13.91 -3.65 -2.03
CA LEU A 165 -14.72 -2.55 -2.56
C LEU A 165 -16.09 -2.57 -1.89
N ASN A 166 -16.48 -1.46 -1.25
CA ASN A 166 -17.81 -1.29 -0.66
C ASN A 166 -18.24 -2.42 0.30
N GLY A 167 -17.31 -2.99 1.05
CA GLY A 167 -17.57 -4.10 1.98
C GLY A 167 -17.47 -5.50 1.36
N ASP A 168 -17.39 -5.60 0.04
CA ASP A 168 -17.13 -6.85 -0.68
C ASP A 168 -15.62 -7.10 -0.76
N VAL A 169 -15.24 -8.37 -0.77
CA VAL A 169 -13.85 -8.81 -0.95
C VAL A 169 -13.75 -9.65 -2.21
N TYR A 170 -12.72 -9.37 -3.00
CA TYR A 170 -12.41 -10.08 -4.23
C TYR A 170 -11.09 -10.82 -4.06
N SER A 171 -11.04 -12.05 -4.57
CA SER A 171 -9.85 -12.89 -4.67
C SER A 171 -9.59 -13.15 -6.15
N PHE A 172 -8.40 -12.79 -6.62
CA PHE A 172 -7.92 -13.05 -7.97
C PHE A 172 -6.95 -14.20 -7.91
N ASN A 173 -7.38 -15.36 -8.39
CA ASN A 173 -6.60 -16.58 -8.35
C ASN A 173 -5.97 -16.84 -9.71
N SER A 174 -4.68 -17.13 -9.75
CA SER A 174 -3.97 -17.43 -10.99
C SER A 174 -2.89 -18.50 -10.81
N LEU A 175 -2.36 -18.99 -11.93
CA LEU A 175 -1.22 -19.88 -11.97
C LEU A 175 -0.31 -19.43 -13.11
N LEU A 176 0.96 -19.21 -12.80
CA LEU A 176 1.97 -18.95 -13.82
C LEU A 176 2.36 -20.23 -14.56
N GLY A 177 2.36 -20.16 -15.89
CA GLY A 177 2.68 -21.26 -16.80
C GLY A 177 1.51 -22.24 -16.94
N THR A 178 1.85 -23.53 -16.92
CA THR A 178 0.88 -24.61 -17.06
C THR A 178 0.63 -25.32 -15.74
N ASP A 179 -0.59 -25.80 -15.55
CA ASP A 179 -0.96 -26.67 -14.45
C ASP A 179 -0.06 -27.93 -14.46
N PRO A 180 0.61 -28.24 -13.34
CA PRO A 180 1.60 -29.32 -13.31
C PRO A 180 0.98 -30.71 -13.42
N VAL A 181 -0.35 -30.84 -13.27
CA VAL A 181 -1.06 -32.12 -13.36
C VAL A 181 -1.58 -32.35 -14.77
N THR A 182 -2.17 -31.33 -15.38
CA THR A 182 -2.87 -31.40 -16.67
C THR A 182 -2.03 -30.90 -17.84
N GLY A 183 -0.99 -30.11 -17.58
CA GLY A 183 -0.19 -29.43 -18.59
C GLY A 183 -0.91 -28.28 -19.30
N GLN A 184 -2.11 -27.91 -18.85
CA GLN A 184 -2.91 -26.85 -19.47
C GLN A 184 -2.63 -25.49 -18.82
N VAL A 185 -2.67 -24.43 -19.62
CA VAL A 185 -2.73 -23.06 -19.10
C VAL A 185 -4.13 -22.85 -18.54
N LEU A 186 -4.23 -22.63 -17.23
CA LEU A 186 -5.50 -22.34 -16.58
C LEU A 186 -5.76 -20.83 -16.63
N PRO A 187 -7.00 -20.41 -16.93
CA PRO A 187 -7.33 -19.00 -16.89
C PRO A 187 -7.45 -18.52 -15.45
N ALA A 188 -7.06 -17.27 -15.20
CA ALA A 188 -7.27 -16.64 -13.90
C ALA A 188 -8.76 -16.58 -13.57
N GLN A 189 -9.07 -16.80 -12.29
CA GLN A 189 -10.43 -16.79 -11.74
C GLN A 189 -10.61 -15.65 -10.76
N VAL A 190 -11.82 -15.15 -10.69
CA VAL A 190 -12.26 -14.17 -9.69
C VAL A 190 -13.25 -14.85 -8.76
N SER A 191 -12.98 -14.82 -7.47
CA SER A 191 -13.93 -15.20 -6.42
C SER A 191 -14.34 -13.96 -5.64
N GLN A 192 -15.59 -13.93 -5.16
CA GLN A 192 -16.13 -12.78 -4.43
C GLN A 192 -16.78 -13.23 -3.13
N ARG A 193 -16.51 -12.49 -2.05
CA ARG A 193 -17.30 -12.54 -0.82
C ARG A 193 -18.09 -11.25 -0.71
N PRO A 194 -19.42 -11.28 -0.89
CA PRO A 194 -20.27 -10.14 -0.60
C PRO A 194 -20.16 -9.73 0.87
N SER A 195 -20.41 -8.46 1.17
CA SER A 195 -20.38 -7.96 2.54
C SER A 195 -21.27 -8.77 3.49
N GLY A 196 -20.68 -9.36 4.54
CA GLY A 196 -21.38 -10.25 5.48
C GLY A 196 -21.79 -11.63 4.93
N GLY A 197 -21.45 -11.93 3.67
CA GLY A 197 -21.78 -13.18 3.00
C GLY A 197 -20.66 -14.23 3.05
N ALA A 198 -20.94 -15.37 2.42
CA ALA A 198 -19.97 -16.43 2.13
C ALA A 198 -19.26 -16.19 0.79
N TRP A 199 -18.11 -16.83 0.59
CA TRP A 199 -17.39 -16.80 -0.68
C TRP A 199 -18.18 -17.50 -1.79
N ALA A 200 -18.37 -16.80 -2.91
CA ALA A 200 -18.79 -17.33 -4.19
C ALA A 200 -17.52 -17.54 -5.05
N PRO A 201 -17.08 -18.79 -5.27
CA PRO A 201 -15.90 -19.05 -6.09
C PRO A 201 -16.20 -18.85 -7.58
N ASP A 202 -15.17 -18.49 -8.35
CA ASP A 202 -15.16 -18.48 -9.83
C ASP A 202 -16.33 -17.71 -10.46
N VAL A 203 -16.67 -16.55 -9.88
CA VAL A 203 -17.74 -15.67 -10.39
C VAL A 203 -17.39 -15.04 -11.74
N ALA A 204 -16.10 -14.97 -12.09
CA ALA A 204 -15.62 -14.54 -13.41
C ALA A 204 -14.29 -15.18 -13.77
N SER A 205 -13.92 -15.14 -15.05
CA SER A 205 -12.62 -15.57 -15.56
C SER A 205 -11.97 -14.48 -16.41
N LEU A 206 -10.67 -14.23 -16.20
CA LEU A 206 -9.89 -13.16 -16.85
C LEU A 206 -8.96 -13.68 -17.97
N GLY A 207 -9.19 -14.91 -18.44
CA GLY A 207 -8.36 -15.55 -19.45
C GLY A 207 -6.95 -15.90 -18.95
N ASN A 208 -6.01 -16.06 -19.88
CA ASN A 208 -4.65 -16.54 -19.60
C ASN A 208 -3.74 -15.41 -19.11
N VAL A 209 -3.95 -14.97 -17.87
CA VAL A 209 -3.21 -13.90 -17.20
C VAL A 209 -2.66 -14.40 -15.85
N GLN A 210 -1.51 -13.89 -15.44
CA GLN A 210 -1.01 -13.99 -14.07
C GLN A 210 -1.32 -12.68 -13.34
N ILE A 211 -2.21 -12.69 -12.35
CA ILE A 211 -2.57 -11.49 -11.59
C ILE A 211 -1.59 -11.27 -10.44
N THR A 212 -1.10 -10.03 -10.30
CA THR A 212 -0.05 -9.65 -9.35
C THR A 212 -0.40 -8.43 -8.52
N ALA A 213 -1.39 -7.63 -8.93
CA ALA A 213 -1.85 -6.47 -8.18
C ALA A 213 -3.35 -6.26 -8.35
N ALA A 214 -4.01 -5.74 -7.31
CA ALA A 214 -5.40 -5.33 -7.38
C ALA A 214 -5.66 -4.15 -6.44
N ALA A 215 -6.59 -3.27 -6.82
CA ALA A 215 -7.04 -2.15 -5.98
C ALA A 215 -8.47 -1.72 -6.37
N PRO A 216 -9.26 -1.18 -5.43
CA PRO A 216 -10.52 -0.53 -5.77
C PRO A 216 -10.29 0.85 -6.38
N TRP A 217 -11.13 1.25 -7.33
CA TRP A 217 -11.24 2.65 -7.75
C TRP A 217 -12.62 2.93 -8.32
N ASN A 218 -13.20 4.07 -7.91
CA ASN A 218 -14.60 4.41 -8.17
C ASN A 218 -15.54 3.29 -7.71
N THR A 219 -16.33 2.74 -8.63
CA THR A 219 -17.34 1.70 -8.35
C THR A 219 -16.89 0.32 -8.83
N THR A 220 -15.61 0.13 -9.16
CA THR A 220 -15.09 -1.14 -9.68
C THR A 220 -13.80 -1.54 -8.99
N VAL A 221 -13.48 -2.83 -9.06
CA VAL A 221 -12.15 -3.34 -8.69
C VAL A 221 -11.29 -3.41 -9.94
N TRP A 222 -10.03 -3.05 -9.81
CA TRP A 222 -9.00 -3.16 -10.83
C TRP A 222 -8.05 -4.28 -10.47
N ALA A 223 -7.68 -5.10 -11.46
CA ALA A 223 -6.74 -6.21 -11.31
C ALA A 223 -5.74 -6.18 -12.47
N GLY A 224 -4.46 -6.22 -12.15
CA GLY A 224 -3.35 -6.10 -13.07
C GLY A 224 -2.38 -7.25 -12.95
N GLY A 225 -1.75 -7.58 -14.07
CA GLY A 225 -0.89 -8.73 -14.19
C GLY A 225 -0.01 -8.70 -15.43
N SER A 226 0.39 -9.88 -15.88
CA SER A 226 1.03 -10.10 -17.18
C SER A 226 0.35 -11.24 -17.93
N ASP A 227 0.64 -11.36 -19.22
CA ASP A 227 0.33 -12.60 -19.94
C ASP A 227 0.84 -13.81 -19.16
N ASN A 228 0.07 -14.91 -19.21
CA ASN A 228 0.46 -16.15 -18.55
C ASN A 228 1.55 -16.89 -19.34
N SER A 229 2.77 -16.35 -19.27
CA SER A 229 3.93 -16.79 -20.03
C SER A 229 5.20 -16.62 -19.19
N LEU A 230 6.12 -17.58 -19.32
CA LEU A 230 7.40 -17.57 -18.59
C LEU A 230 8.50 -16.78 -19.30
N THR A 231 8.31 -16.41 -20.58
CA THR A 231 9.39 -15.89 -21.44
C THR A 231 9.08 -14.56 -22.09
N THR A 232 7.81 -14.29 -22.39
CA THR A 232 7.43 -13.08 -23.13
C THR A 232 5.98 -12.75 -22.87
N GLY A 233 5.66 -11.46 -22.76
CA GLY A 233 4.29 -11.02 -22.54
C GLY A 233 4.21 -9.54 -22.20
N GLY A 234 3.04 -8.98 -22.42
CA GLY A 234 2.71 -7.61 -22.02
C GLY A 234 1.99 -7.54 -20.68
N PRO A 235 1.88 -6.34 -20.11
CA PRO A 235 1.06 -6.11 -18.94
C PRO A 235 -0.42 -6.23 -19.32
N ARG A 236 -1.22 -6.79 -18.43
CA ARG A 236 -2.68 -6.97 -18.62
C ARG A 236 -3.40 -6.26 -17.50
N LEU A 237 -4.45 -5.50 -17.81
CA LEU A 237 -5.23 -4.75 -16.82
C LEU A 237 -6.71 -4.96 -17.05
N PHE A 238 -7.44 -5.24 -15.97
CA PHE A 238 -8.87 -5.49 -15.99
C PHE A 238 -9.56 -4.61 -14.95
N HIS A 239 -10.81 -4.26 -15.20
CA HIS A 239 -11.69 -3.70 -14.19
C HIS A 239 -13.10 -4.26 -14.28
N GLY A 240 -13.76 -4.35 -13.13
CA GLY A 240 -15.07 -5.00 -13.07
C GLY A 240 -15.60 -5.19 -11.66
N THR A 241 -16.75 -5.84 -11.58
CA THR A 241 -17.41 -6.30 -10.35
C THR A 241 -18.23 -7.55 -10.64
N GLY A 242 -18.31 -8.47 -9.67
CA GLY A 242 -19.01 -9.74 -9.84
C GLY A 242 -18.56 -10.49 -11.09
N ALA A 243 -19.51 -10.82 -11.97
CA ALA A 243 -19.27 -11.58 -13.20
C ALA A 243 -18.83 -10.75 -14.41
N THR A 244 -18.77 -9.42 -14.31
CA THR A 244 -18.53 -8.53 -15.46
C THR A 244 -17.17 -7.86 -15.35
N TRP A 245 -16.29 -8.16 -16.31
CA TRP A 245 -14.92 -7.65 -16.35
C TRP A 245 -14.56 -7.18 -17.76
N THR A 246 -13.88 -6.04 -17.85
CA THR A 246 -13.40 -5.45 -19.09
C THR A 246 -11.89 -5.33 -19.02
N GLU A 247 -11.22 -5.76 -20.08
CA GLU A 247 -9.78 -5.56 -20.24
C GLU A 247 -9.49 -4.17 -20.80
N ILE A 248 -8.49 -3.49 -20.24
CA ILE A 248 -8.02 -2.17 -20.66
C ILE A 248 -6.55 -2.27 -21.04
N ALA A 249 -6.21 -1.69 -22.19
CA ALA A 249 -4.83 -1.67 -22.66
C ALA A 249 -4.00 -0.68 -21.82
N LEU A 250 -2.84 -1.13 -21.37
CA LEU A 250 -1.80 -0.25 -20.83
C LEU A 250 -0.82 0.15 -21.94
N PRO A 251 -0.17 1.33 -21.83
CA PRO A 251 0.97 1.67 -22.68
C PRO A 251 2.11 0.69 -22.38
N ALA A 252 2.21 -0.39 -23.18
CA ALA A 252 3.26 -1.38 -23.01
C ALA A 252 4.62 -0.77 -23.38
N ALA A 253 5.66 -1.10 -22.61
CA ALA A 253 7.00 -0.99 -23.11
C ALA A 253 7.14 -1.88 -24.35
N ALA A 254 8.03 -1.54 -25.28
CA ALA A 254 8.36 -2.40 -26.40
C ALA A 254 9.04 -3.67 -25.86
N VAL A 255 8.25 -4.68 -25.49
CA VAL A 255 8.76 -5.95 -24.97
C VAL A 255 9.41 -6.74 -26.10
N GLY A 256 10.70 -7.00 -25.98
CA GLY A 256 11.43 -7.91 -26.85
C GLY A 256 10.94 -9.36 -26.69
N THR A 257 11.41 -10.26 -27.56
CA THR A 257 11.01 -11.69 -27.57
C THR A 257 11.35 -12.46 -26.29
N ASN A 258 12.12 -11.89 -25.38
CA ASN A 258 12.49 -12.48 -24.09
C ASN A 258 12.29 -11.50 -22.93
N GLN A 259 11.28 -10.64 -23.06
CA GLN A 259 10.92 -9.68 -22.04
C GLN A 259 9.48 -9.90 -21.64
N LEU A 260 9.26 -9.95 -20.33
CA LEU A 260 7.95 -10.00 -19.71
C LEU A 260 7.72 -8.68 -18.98
N GLU A 261 6.65 -7.99 -19.33
CA GLU A 261 6.20 -6.82 -18.59
C GLU A 261 5.02 -7.19 -17.69
N ILE A 262 5.11 -6.82 -16.41
CA ILE A 262 4.16 -7.21 -15.36
C ILE A 262 3.69 -5.96 -14.62
N VAL A 263 2.39 -5.85 -14.34
CA VAL A 263 1.87 -4.85 -13.40
C VAL A 263 2.35 -5.18 -11.98
N THR A 264 3.07 -4.26 -11.33
CA THR A 264 3.64 -4.48 -9.99
C THR A 264 2.77 -3.92 -8.88
N ARG A 265 2.08 -2.81 -9.12
CA ARG A 265 1.20 -2.17 -8.13
C ARG A 265 0.09 -1.38 -8.83
N ILE A 266 -1.08 -1.37 -8.19
CA ILE A 266 -2.20 -0.49 -8.54
C ILE A 266 -2.51 0.31 -7.28
N MET A 267 -2.73 1.62 -7.44
CA MET A 267 -3.12 2.51 -6.35
C MET A 267 -4.09 3.54 -6.88
N SER A 268 -5.00 4.00 -6.04
CA SER A 268 -6.03 4.94 -6.43
C SER A 268 -6.14 6.11 -5.45
N THR A 269 -6.60 7.23 -5.97
CA THR A 269 -7.13 8.37 -5.21
C THR A 269 -8.57 8.62 -5.68
N PRO A 270 -9.30 9.57 -5.09
CA PRO A 270 -10.63 9.89 -5.56
C PRO A 270 -10.71 10.32 -7.03
N THR A 271 -9.62 10.79 -7.64
CA THR A 271 -9.63 11.37 -9.00
C THR A 271 -8.74 10.66 -10.00
N LYS A 272 -7.82 9.80 -9.55
CA LYS A 272 -6.83 9.14 -10.40
C LYS A 272 -6.61 7.69 -9.99
N LEU A 273 -6.23 6.90 -10.97
CA LEU A 273 -5.67 5.56 -10.79
C LEU A 273 -4.24 5.55 -11.33
N TRP A 274 -3.31 4.98 -10.57
CA TRP A 274 -1.93 4.75 -10.98
C TRP A 274 -1.64 3.27 -11.05
N VAL A 275 -0.84 2.92 -12.06
CA VAL A 275 -0.40 1.54 -12.32
C VAL A 275 1.08 1.57 -12.59
N SER A 276 1.86 0.81 -11.83
CA SER A 276 3.28 0.60 -12.11
C SER A 276 3.50 -0.73 -12.83
N THR A 277 4.46 -0.74 -13.76
CA THR A 277 4.91 -1.94 -14.47
C THR A 277 6.41 -2.17 -14.28
N MET A 278 6.83 -3.42 -14.42
CA MET A 278 8.22 -3.84 -14.43
C MET A 278 8.48 -4.69 -15.67
N VAL A 279 9.59 -4.43 -16.36
CA VAL A 279 10.09 -5.25 -17.45
C VAL A 279 11.21 -6.15 -16.95
N ILE A 280 11.05 -7.45 -17.15
CA ILE A 280 12.01 -8.49 -16.77
C ILE A 280 12.65 -9.06 -18.03
N ASP A 281 13.97 -9.14 -18.07
CA ASP A 281 14.70 -9.97 -19.03
C ASP A 281 14.69 -11.44 -18.56
N THR A 282 13.99 -12.28 -19.30
CA THR A 282 13.79 -13.70 -18.96
C THR A 282 14.92 -14.60 -19.45
N LEU A 283 15.91 -14.08 -20.21
CA LEU A 283 17.11 -14.86 -20.57
C LEU A 283 18.15 -14.87 -19.46
N SER A 284 18.18 -13.82 -18.65
CA SER A 284 19.09 -13.72 -17.52
C SER A 284 18.75 -14.78 -16.46
N THR A 285 19.76 -15.34 -15.79
CA THR A 285 19.59 -16.32 -14.70
C THR A 285 20.37 -15.85 -13.46
N PRO A 286 19.70 -15.33 -12.40
CA PRO A 286 18.26 -15.13 -12.30
C PRO A 286 17.76 -14.07 -13.29
N ALA A 287 16.46 -14.08 -13.57
CA ALA A 287 15.82 -13.06 -14.41
C ALA A 287 16.06 -11.68 -13.79
N VAL A 288 16.35 -10.68 -14.61
CA VAL A 288 16.77 -9.35 -14.15
C VAL A 288 15.71 -8.33 -14.55
N ALA A 289 15.31 -7.50 -13.59
CA ALA A 289 14.49 -6.34 -13.87
C ALA A 289 15.33 -5.30 -14.61
N ILE A 290 14.94 -4.93 -15.82
CA ILE A 290 15.71 -4.04 -16.71
C ILE A 290 15.07 -2.66 -16.88
N GLY A 291 13.85 -2.49 -16.39
CA GLY A 291 13.12 -1.23 -16.50
C GLY A 291 11.68 -1.34 -16.00
N GLY A 292 10.91 -0.28 -16.24
CA GLY A 292 9.49 -0.25 -15.95
C GLY A 292 8.91 1.14 -16.14
N ALA A 293 7.63 1.29 -15.85
CA ALA A 293 6.95 2.57 -16.00
C ALA A 293 5.90 2.78 -14.90
N VAL A 294 5.50 4.03 -14.71
CA VAL A 294 4.30 4.39 -13.95
C VAL A 294 3.35 5.08 -14.91
N HIS A 295 2.13 4.58 -14.97
CA HIS A 295 1.05 5.11 -15.78
C HIS A 295 -0.04 5.70 -14.88
N GLU A 296 -0.73 6.71 -15.36
CA GLU A 296 -1.91 7.26 -14.71
C GLU A 296 -3.12 7.28 -15.65
N THR A 297 -4.31 7.26 -15.06
CA THR A 297 -5.57 7.57 -15.75
C THR A 297 -6.48 8.38 -14.85
N VAL A 298 -7.27 9.26 -15.48
CA VAL A 298 -8.35 10.04 -14.83
C VAL A 298 -9.73 9.52 -15.20
N ASP A 299 -9.84 8.74 -16.29
CA ASP A 299 -11.10 8.30 -16.89
C ASP A 299 -11.30 6.78 -16.84
N GLY A 300 -10.25 6.01 -16.52
CA GLY A 300 -10.28 4.55 -16.54
C GLY A 300 -10.26 3.94 -17.94
N ALA A 301 -10.10 4.75 -18.98
CA ALA A 301 -10.09 4.27 -20.36
C ALA A 301 -8.73 4.51 -21.03
N THR A 302 -8.13 5.66 -20.74
CA THR A 302 -6.88 6.10 -21.36
C THR A 302 -5.81 6.25 -20.30
N PHE A 303 -4.66 5.60 -20.52
CA PHE A 303 -3.51 5.67 -19.64
C PHE A 303 -2.37 6.47 -20.28
N THR A 304 -1.75 7.32 -19.49
CA THR A 304 -0.56 8.10 -19.87
C THR A 304 0.62 7.71 -19.00
N THR A 305 1.79 7.49 -19.62
CA THR A 305 3.03 7.24 -18.87
C THR A 305 3.51 8.53 -18.21
N VAL A 306 3.59 8.53 -16.88
CA VAL A 306 4.08 9.64 -16.05
C VAL A 306 5.59 9.58 -15.92
N ALA A 307 6.14 8.37 -15.72
CA ALA A 307 7.56 8.15 -15.54
C ALA A 307 7.99 6.82 -16.15
N ALA A 308 9.21 6.78 -16.69
CA ALA A 308 9.87 5.57 -17.15
C ALA A 308 11.19 5.37 -16.38
N PHE A 309 11.43 4.15 -15.95
CA PHE A 309 12.59 3.74 -15.17
C PHE A 309 13.46 2.83 -16.03
N ASN A 310 14.70 3.23 -16.29
CA ASN A 310 15.66 2.46 -17.08
C ASN A 310 16.71 1.85 -16.15
N GLY A 311 16.87 0.53 -16.16
CA GLY A 311 17.78 -0.19 -15.27
C GLY A 311 17.29 -0.33 -13.82
N ASP A 312 16.04 0.03 -13.56
CA ASP A 312 15.36 -0.12 -12.27
C ASP A 312 13.84 -0.22 -12.52
N SER A 313 13.08 -0.68 -11.54
CA SER A 313 11.67 -0.98 -11.73
C SER A 313 10.82 -0.48 -10.57
N PRO A 314 9.73 0.26 -10.84
CA PRO A 314 8.79 0.67 -9.81
C PRO A 314 7.99 -0.54 -9.33
N ILE A 315 8.00 -0.80 -8.03
CA ILE A 315 7.35 -1.97 -7.41
C ILE A 315 6.36 -1.60 -6.30
N SER A 316 6.39 -0.37 -5.82
CA SER A 316 5.45 0.14 -4.83
C SER A 316 5.05 1.58 -5.12
N LEU A 317 3.83 1.93 -4.73
CA LEU A 317 3.24 3.25 -4.94
C LEU A 317 2.51 3.68 -3.67
N ALA A 318 2.61 4.96 -3.29
CA ALA A 318 1.70 5.58 -2.32
C ALA A 318 1.38 7.03 -2.69
N TRP A 319 0.16 7.47 -2.38
CA TRP A 319 -0.21 8.87 -2.42
C TRP A 319 -0.05 9.45 -1.02
N HIS A 320 0.75 10.50 -0.88
CA HIS A 320 1.03 11.13 0.40
C HIS A 320 1.22 12.63 0.19
N GLU A 321 0.56 13.44 1.02
CA GLU A 321 0.63 14.92 0.96
C GLU A 321 0.33 15.53 -0.42
N GLY A 322 -0.55 14.90 -1.21
CA GLY A 322 -0.88 15.39 -2.54
C GLY A 322 0.17 15.06 -3.61
N THR A 323 1.11 14.16 -3.29
CA THR A 323 2.20 13.75 -4.16
C THR A 323 2.22 12.23 -4.32
N LEU A 324 2.53 11.76 -5.53
CA LEU A 324 2.80 10.35 -5.79
C LEU A 324 4.22 10.01 -5.35
N PHE A 325 4.36 8.97 -4.51
CA PHE A 325 5.62 8.34 -4.16
C PHE A 325 5.76 6.99 -4.87
N VAL A 326 6.97 6.70 -5.34
CA VAL A 326 7.31 5.47 -6.08
C VAL A 326 8.54 4.83 -5.45
N GLY A 327 8.39 3.60 -4.99
CA GLY A 327 9.48 2.78 -4.49
C GLY A 327 9.95 1.79 -5.55
N THR A 328 11.27 1.62 -5.69
CA THR A 328 11.85 0.77 -6.72
C THR A 328 12.54 -0.48 -6.18
N LEU A 329 12.77 -1.44 -7.07
CA LEU A 329 13.46 -2.69 -6.76
C LEU A 329 14.91 -2.47 -6.34
N ALA A 330 15.60 -1.46 -6.88
CA ALA A 330 16.96 -1.10 -6.46
C ALA A 330 17.02 -0.36 -5.11
N GLY A 331 15.89 -0.12 -4.45
CA GLY A 331 15.86 0.49 -3.13
C GLY A 331 15.81 2.02 -3.15
N ARG A 332 15.38 2.61 -4.26
CA ARG A 332 15.25 4.05 -4.43
C ARG A 332 13.81 4.46 -4.16
N LEU A 333 13.65 5.67 -3.63
CA LEU A 333 12.36 6.30 -3.42
C LEU A 333 12.30 7.56 -4.28
N PHE A 334 11.23 7.72 -5.02
CA PHE A 334 10.96 8.91 -5.81
C PHE A 334 9.66 9.56 -5.36
N HIS A 335 9.55 10.87 -5.56
CA HIS A 335 8.31 11.60 -5.46
C HIS A 335 8.07 12.44 -6.73
N GLU A 336 6.81 12.61 -7.07
CA GLU A 336 6.39 13.41 -8.21
C GLU A 336 6.52 14.92 -7.91
N GLU A 337 7.14 15.66 -8.84
CA GLU A 337 7.13 17.11 -8.90
C GLU A 337 6.63 17.56 -10.29
N PRO A 338 6.26 18.85 -10.47
CA PRO A 338 5.84 19.36 -11.78
C PRO A 338 6.87 19.17 -12.91
N THR A 339 8.14 18.99 -12.57
CA THR A 339 9.26 18.78 -13.50
C THR A 339 9.55 17.30 -13.78
N GLY A 340 8.92 16.37 -13.05
CA GLY A 340 9.13 14.93 -13.17
C GLY A 340 9.35 14.25 -11.81
N MET A 341 9.87 13.02 -11.83
CA MET A 341 10.18 12.26 -10.62
C MET A 341 11.52 12.70 -10.02
N ILE A 342 11.53 13.03 -8.74
CA ILE A 342 12.73 13.43 -7.98
C ILE A 342 13.07 12.32 -6.98
N GLU A 343 14.36 11.97 -6.87
CA GLU A 343 14.83 10.92 -5.96
C GLU A 343 15.08 11.45 -4.54
N GLU A 344 14.58 10.71 -3.55
CA GLU A 344 14.79 10.93 -2.12
C GLU A 344 16.11 10.29 -1.66
N THR A 345 17.22 11.02 -1.90
CA THR A 345 18.59 10.54 -1.60
C THR A 345 18.89 10.31 -0.12
N ALA A 346 18.03 10.77 0.79
CA ALA A 346 18.19 10.61 2.23
C ALA A 346 17.62 9.28 2.78
N LEU A 347 16.99 8.46 1.94
CA LEU A 347 16.53 7.13 2.34
C LEU A 347 17.72 6.24 2.78
N PRO A 348 17.64 5.54 3.93
CA PRO A 348 18.69 4.62 4.35
C PRO A 348 18.98 3.53 3.30
N ALA A 349 20.26 3.12 3.20
CA ALA A 349 20.69 2.10 2.27
C ALA A 349 19.91 0.78 2.48
N ASN A 350 19.35 0.26 1.40
CA ASN A 350 18.47 -0.90 1.40
C ASN A 350 18.60 -1.67 0.07
N LEU A 351 17.83 -2.75 -0.08
CA LEU A 351 17.84 -3.67 -1.23
C LEU A 351 16.47 -3.70 -1.95
N GLY A 352 15.64 -2.68 -1.77
CA GLY A 352 14.33 -2.54 -2.40
C GLY A 352 13.30 -1.86 -1.50
N VAL A 353 12.44 -1.02 -2.11
CA VAL A 353 11.29 -0.38 -1.46
C VAL A 353 10.02 -1.11 -1.89
N PHE A 354 9.61 -2.10 -1.10
CA PHE A 354 8.57 -3.08 -1.48
C PHE A 354 7.16 -2.66 -1.08
N ALA A 355 7.01 -1.78 -0.10
CA ALA A 355 5.71 -1.30 0.32
C ALA A 355 5.76 0.18 0.69
N LEU A 356 4.70 0.91 0.35
CA LEU A 356 4.51 2.30 0.72
C LEU A 356 3.06 2.49 1.16
N ALA A 357 2.83 3.25 2.23
CA ALA A 357 1.50 3.79 2.53
C ALA A 357 1.58 5.05 3.37
N SER A 358 0.61 5.94 3.19
CA SER A 358 0.40 7.09 4.07
C SER A 358 -0.20 6.61 5.38
N ARG A 359 0.48 6.85 6.51
CA ARG A 359 -0.13 6.62 7.84
C ARG A 359 -1.08 7.73 8.21
N ASP A 360 -0.63 8.95 7.98
CA ASP A 360 -1.34 10.19 8.26
C ASP A 360 -0.85 11.28 7.29
N ALA A 361 -1.16 12.53 7.58
CA ALA A 361 -0.81 13.66 6.72
C ALA A 361 0.69 14.02 6.72
N GLN A 362 1.50 13.49 7.64
CA GLN A 362 2.92 13.86 7.78
C GLN A 362 3.87 12.66 7.69
N THR A 363 3.35 11.45 7.91
CA THR A 363 4.15 10.23 7.95
C THR A 363 3.80 9.31 6.79
N LEU A 364 4.80 9.09 5.94
CA LEU A 364 4.84 8.01 4.96
C LEU A 364 5.56 6.81 5.57
N LEU A 365 4.90 5.65 5.52
CA LEU A 365 5.46 4.35 5.89
C LEU A 365 6.19 3.75 4.69
N ILE A 366 7.41 3.28 4.91
CA ILE A 366 8.28 2.73 3.87
C ILE A 366 8.73 1.34 4.28
N GLY A 367 8.15 0.32 3.66
CA GLY A 367 8.55 -1.07 3.81
C GLY A 367 9.73 -1.42 2.92
N LEU A 368 10.82 -1.86 3.54
CA LEU A 368 12.10 -2.12 2.88
C LEU A 368 12.46 -3.60 2.94
N ARG A 369 13.28 -4.01 1.97
CA ARG A 369 14.23 -5.11 2.15
C ARG A 369 15.54 -4.51 2.64
N GLY A 370 15.74 -4.48 3.94
CA GLY A 370 16.94 -3.94 4.54
C GLY A 370 18.07 -4.96 4.69
N ASN A 371 19.19 -4.51 5.24
CA ASN A 371 20.33 -5.38 5.52
C ASN A 371 20.06 -6.31 6.71
N ALA A 372 19.12 -5.95 7.60
CA ALA A 372 18.67 -6.79 8.70
C ALA A 372 17.40 -7.60 8.36
N GLY A 373 16.99 -7.66 7.09
CA GLY A 373 15.74 -8.31 6.66
C GLY A 373 14.62 -7.30 6.45
N ALA A 374 13.39 -7.65 6.83
CA ALA A 374 12.26 -6.74 6.68
C ALA A 374 12.39 -5.55 7.65
N GLU A 375 12.44 -4.34 7.08
CA GLU A 375 12.57 -3.09 7.83
C GLU A 375 11.41 -2.15 7.46
N LEU A 376 10.98 -1.33 8.41
CA LEU A 376 9.97 -0.29 8.21
C LEU A 376 10.57 1.03 8.67
N VAL A 377 10.54 2.01 7.78
CA VAL A 377 11.07 3.37 8.01
C VAL A 377 9.92 4.37 7.91
N LEU A 378 9.93 5.36 8.80
CA LEU A 378 9.06 6.52 8.71
C LEU A 378 9.80 7.60 7.91
N ARG A 379 9.17 8.12 6.85
CA ARG A 379 9.52 9.42 6.30
C ARG A 379 8.56 10.44 6.89
N ASN A 380 9.08 11.31 7.74
CA ASN A 380 8.34 12.45 8.25
C ASN A 380 8.65 13.65 7.35
N SER A 381 7.60 14.22 6.77
CA SER A 381 7.73 15.48 6.07
C SER A 381 8.22 16.56 7.04
N ALA A 382 9.07 17.43 6.53
CA ALA A 382 9.48 18.59 7.29
C ALA A 382 8.20 19.34 7.71
N PRO A 383 8.06 19.75 8.98
CA PRO A 383 7.03 20.71 9.34
C PRO A 383 7.17 21.88 8.37
N PRO A 384 6.09 22.34 7.71
CA PRO A 384 6.17 23.37 6.68
C PRO A 384 7.01 24.54 7.20
N ALA A 385 8.22 24.68 6.65
CA ALA A 385 9.18 25.66 7.10
C ALA A 385 8.57 27.05 6.86
N ASN A 386 8.22 27.76 7.93
CA ASN A 386 7.52 29.06 7.96
C ASN A 386 5.99 29.08 7.91
N GLN A 387 5.28 27.97 8.08
CA GLN A 387 3.94 28.14 8.66
C GLN A 387 4.12 28.28 10.16
N ALA A 388 4.17 29.54 10.63
CA ALA A 388 3.74 29.80 12.00
C ALA A 388 2.42 29.02 12.18
N PRO A 389 2.24 28.23 13.26
CA PRO A 389 0.98 27.54 13.52
C PRO A 389 -0.14 28.51 13.17
N PRO A 390 -1.09 28.15 12.28
CA PRO A 390 -2.17 29.06 11.91
C PRO A 390 -2.64 29.71 13.18
N ALA A 391 -2.54 31.05 13.25
CA ALA A 391 -2.62 31.75 14.54
C ALA A 391 -3.96 31.47 15.27
N ASN A 392 -4.92 30.87 14.58
CA ASN A 392 -6.09 30.22 15.13
C ASN A 392 -6.33 28.90 14.36
N LEU A 393 -5.81 27.78 14.84
CA LEU A 393 -6.27 26.46 14.37
C LEU A 393 -7.73 26.30 14.80
N THR A 394 -8.56 25.79 13.88
CA THR A 394 -9.91 25.38 14.23
C THR A 394 -9.80 24.09 15.02
N THR A 395 -10.21 24.07 16.29
CA THR A 395 -10.07 22.92 17.19
C THR A 395 -11.40 22.24 17.44
N TYR A 396 -11.36 20.96 17.80
CA TYR A 396 -12.59 20.27 18.16
C TYR A 396 -13.24 20.92 19.38
N ALA A 397 -12.47 21.12 20.45
CA ALA A 397 -12.98 21.66 21.69
C ALA A 397 -13.50 23.10 21.59
N GLY A 398 -12.78 23.97 20.86
CA GLY A 398 -13.09 25.39 20.75
C GLY A 398 -14.19 25.72 19.73
N ASP A 399 -14.18 25.03 18.59
CA ASP A 399 -14.91 25.50 17.40
C ASP A 399 -15.95 24.49 16.93
N VAL A 400 -15.59 23.21 16.82
CA VAL A 400 -16.48 22.17 16.30
C VAL A 400 -17.51 21.70 17.32
N ARG A 401 -17.10 21.49 18.57
CA ARG A 401 -17.99 21.01 19.64
C ARG A 401 -19.21 21.92 19.82
N PRO A 402 -19.11 23.27 19.80
CA PRO A 402 -20.28 24.15 19.76
C PRO A 402 -21.22 23.90 18.57
N VAL A 403 -20.68 23.69 17.36
CA VAL A 403 -21.49 23.40 16.16
C VAL A 403 -22.24 22.07 16.32
N LEU A 404 -21.55 21.01 16.75
CA LEU A 404 -22.17 19.70 16.99
C LEU A 404 -23.23 19.76 18.08
N MET A 405 -22.97 20.51 19.15
CA MET A 405 -23.94 20.71 20.24
C MET A 405 -25.21 21.38 19.72
N ALA A 406 -25.07 22.43 18.90
CA ALA A 406 -26.21 23.16 18.35
C ALA A 406 -26.99 22.41 17.28
N ARG A 407 -26.34 21.55 16.47
CA ARG A 407 -26.93 20.99 15.24
C ARG A 407 -27.15 19.48 15.27
N CYS A 408 -26.29 18.74 15.94
CA CYS A 408 -26.22 17.28 15.80
C CYS A 408 -26.76 16.55 17.04
N THR A 409 -26.50 17.06 18.25
CA THR A 409 -26.85 16.35 19.49
C THR A 409 -28.35 16.08 19.66
N VAL A 410 -29.22 16.89 19.07
CA VAL A 410 -30.68 16.70 19.11
C VAL A 410 -31.13 15.32 18.61
N CYS A 411 -30.41 14.74 17.65
CA CYS A 411 -30.68 13.40 17.12
C CYS A 411 -29.65 12.36 17.56
N HIS A 412 -28.44 12.79 17.89
CA HIS A 412 -27.29 11.91 18.11
C HIS A 412 -26.95 11.67 19.58
N SER A 413 -27.69 12.27 20.52
CA SER A 413 -27.44 12.08 21.97
C SER A 413 -28.48 11.26 22.74
N ASP A 414 -29.59 10.90 22.10
CA ASP A 414 -30.62 10.06 22.70
C ASP A 414 -30.53 8.63 22.14
N ALA A 415 -30.22 7.66 23.01
CA ALA A 415 -30.13 6.24 22.64
C ALA A 415 -31.43 5.66 22.07
N ALA A 416 -32.58 6.32 22.27
CA ALA A 416 -33.85 5.95 21.64
C ALA A 416 -33.97 6.43 20.17
N ASN A 417 -33.11 7.34 19.73
CA ASN A 417 -33.12 7.86 18.35
C ASN A 417 -32.26 6.98 17.43
N ALA A 418 -32.77 6.63 16.25
CA ALA A 418 -32.01 5.85 15.26
C ALA A 418 -30.69 6.53 14.84
N GLY A 419 -30.61 7.87 14.92
CA GLY A 419 -29.38 8.62 14.67
C GLY A 419 -28.25 8.28 15.64
N PHE A 420 -28.56 7.98 16.90
CA PHE A 420 -27.58 7.63 17.93
C PHE A 420 -26.80 6.36 17.59
N ILE A 421 -27.47 5.34 17.04
CA ILE A 421 -26.83 4.05 16.73
C ILE A 421 -25.69 4.22 15.71
N ALA A 422 -25.88 5.09 14.72
CA ALA A 422 -24.88 5.32 13.67
C ALA A 422 -23.84 6.39 14.05
N TYR A 423 -24.20 7.31 14.94
CA TYR A 423 -23.33 8.37 15.42
C TYR A 423 -23.68 8.73 16.85
N PRO A 424 -23.13 7.98 17.83
CA PRO A 424 -23.39 8.22 19.23
C PRO A 424 -22.57 9.42 19.69
N LEU A 425 -23.27 10.40 20.25
CA LEU A 425 -22.69 11.53 20.95
C LEU A 425 -23.25 11.54 22.37
N SER A 426 -22.44 11.91 23.36
CA SER A 426 -22.92 12.04 24.72
C SER A 426 -23.86 13.24 24.86
N VAL A 427 -24.81 13.16 25.81
CA VAL A 427 -25.76 14.26 26.07
C VAL A 427 -25.01 15.53 26.45
N GLY A 428 -25.21 16.61 25.71
CA GLY A 428 -24.48 17.87 25.92
C GLY A 428 -22.98 17.79 25.61
N LEU A 429 -22.54 16.74 24.91
CA LEU A 429 -21.14 16.45 24.62
C LEU A 429 -20.26 16.40 25.86
N THR A 430 -20.76 15.83 26.97
CA THR A 430 -20.05 15.77 28.25
C THR A 430 -18.81 14.87 28.24
N ASP A 431 -18.73 13.88 27.35
CA ASP A 431 -17.56 13.01 27.15
C ASP A 431 -16.75 13.48 25.93
N ALA A 432 -16.02 14.58 26.11
CA ALA A 432 -15.31 15.25 25.02
C ALA A 432 -14.34 14.33 24.27
N THR A 433 -13.74 13.34 24.93
CA THR A 433 -12.81 12.40 24.30
C THR A 433 -13.56 11.38 23.43
N ALA A 434 -14.62 10.76 23.96
CA ALA A 434 -15.42 9.82 23.18
C ALA A 434 -16.10 10.53 21.99
N ASP A 435 -16.66 11.72 22.22
CA ASP A 435 -17.35 12.49 21.19
C ASP A 435 -16.40 12.97 20.09
N TYR A 436 -15.17 13.36 20.44
CA TYR A 436 -14.13 13.69 19.47
C TYR A 436 -13.79 12.47 18.61
N ASN A 437 -13.49 11.32 19.22
CA ASN A 437 -13.12 10.10 18.50
C ASN A 437 -14.23 9.65 17.55
N GLU A 438 -15.47 9.70 18.00
CA GLU A 438 -16.62 9.45 17.15
C GLU A 438 -16.65 10.44 15.98
N THR A 439 -16.66 11.75 16.24
CA THR A 439 -16.67 12.77 15.17
C THR A 439 -15.54 12.54 14.17
N ARG A 440 -14.34 12.21 14.66
CA ARG A 440 -13.13 12.02 13.88
C ARG A 440 -13.20 10.84 12.90
N MET A 441 -13.90 9.77 13.24
CA MET A 441 -14.13 8.63 12.35
C MET A 441 -15.05 8.97 11.16
N ARG A 442 -15.71 10.13 11.18
CA ARG A 442 -16.67 10.56 10.15
C ARG A 442 -16.09 11.60 9.19
N VAL A 443 -14.79 11.87 9.27
CA VAL A 443 -14.11 12.85 8.41
C VAL A 443 -13.07 12.18 7.53
N ASN A 444 -12.96 12.70 6.30
CA ASN A 444 -11.94 12.34 5.34
C ASN A 444 -10.91 13.48 5.29
N LEU A 445 -9.73 13.25 5.85
CA LEU A 445 -8.67 14.25 5.92
C LEU A 445 -8.00 14.54 4.58
N VAL A 446 -8.05 13.57 3.67
CA VAL A 446 -7.43 13.68 2.35
C VAL A 446 -8.33 14.50 1.43
N THR A 447 -9.65 14.33 1.56
CA THR A 447 -10.65 15.08 0.78
C THR A 447 -11.72 15.60 1.72
N PRO A 448 -11.50 16.75 2.37
CA PRO A 448 -12.38 17.29 3.40
C PRO A 448 -13.85 17.33 2.99
N ASP A 449 -14.17 17.77 1.77
CA ASP A 449 -15.55 17.84 1.24
C ASP A 449 -16.22 16.48 1.02
N ALA A 450 -15.43 15.41 0.91
CA ALA A 450 -15.95 14.04 0.82
C ALA A 450 -16.27 13.44 2.20
N SER A 451 -16.03 14.17 3.29
CA SER A 451 -16.31 13.71 4.65
C SER A 451 -17.78 13.35 4.85
N PRO A 452 -18.10 12.12 5.31
CA PRO A 452 -19.46 11.74 5.67
C PRO A 452 -20.14 12.73 6.63
N LEU A 453 -19.38 13.30 7.57
CA LEU A 453 -19.86 14.35 8.49
C LEU A 453 -20.43 15.56 7.73
N LEU A 454 -19.68 16.13 6.80
CA LEU A 454 -20.10 17.31 6.03
C LEU A 454 -21.25 16.96 5.09
N ARG A 455 -21.10 15.89 4.29
CA ARG A 455 -22.07 15.51 3.25
C ARG A 455 -23.45 15.18 3.83
N LYS A 456 -23.49 14.46 4.96
CA LYS A 456 -24.76 14.18 5.65
C LYS A 456 -25.34 15.44 6.29
N ALA A 457 -24.51 16.27 6.93
CA ALA A 457 -24.98 17.50 7.59
C ALA A 457 -25.69 18.46 6.61
N VAL A 458 -25.23 18.54 5.36
CA VAL A 458 -25.85 19.36 4.32
C VAL A 458 -26.91 18.63 3.48
N GLY A 459 -27.20 17.36 3.78
CA GLY A 459 -28.21 16.56 3.08
C GLY A 459 -27.81 16.10 1.67
N LEU A 460 -26.53 16.15 1.31
CA LEU A 460 -26.03 15.59 0.05
C LEU A 460 -26.01 14.05 0.08
N ASP A 461 -25.79 13.48 1.26
CA ASP A 461 -26.00 12.06 1.52
C ASP A 461 -27.25 11.87 2.38
N GLY A 462 -27.90 10.72 2.25
CA GLY A 462 -29.11 10.40 3.02
C GLY A 462 -28.88 10.58 4.54
N HIS A 463 -29.59 11.54 5.13
CA HIS A 463 -29.65 11.79 6.57
C HIS A 463 -31.12 11.79 6.99
N GLY A 464 -31.51 10.89 7.91
CA GLY A 464 -32.92 10.72 8.28
C GLY A 464 -33.61 11.96 8.85
N GLY A 465 -32.86 12.95 9.33
CA GLY A 465 -33.37 14.24 9.81
C GLY A 465 -33.34 15.37 8.76
N GLY A 466 -32.92 15.09 7.52
CA GLY A 466 -32.62 16.09 6.51
C GLY A 466 -31.30 16.83 6.77
N ALA A 467 -31.09 17.93 6.07
CA ALA A 467 -29.93 18.80 6.28
C ALA A 467 -30.05 19.54 7.63
N SER A 468 -29.05 19.37 8.51
CA SER A 468 -28.95 20.06 9.79
C SER A 468 -28.13 21.35 9.71
N ILE A 469 -27.30 21.47 8.67
CA ILE A 469 -26.43 22.62 8.39
C ILE A 469 -26.62 23.01 6.91
N ALA A 470 -26.67 24.31 6.62
CA ALA A 470 -26.69 24.77 5.22
C ALA A 470 -25.28 24.75 4.62
N GLN A 471 -25.13 24.27 3.39
CA GLN A 471 -23.85 24.31 2.68
C GLN A 471 -23.35 25.75 2.52
N GLY A 472 -22.09 25.99 2.88
CA GLY A 472 -21.49 27.33 2.88
C GLY A 472 -21.89 28.24 4.05
N SER A 473 -22.66 27.75 5.02
CA SER A 473 -22.86 28.47 6.29
C SER A 473 -21.59 28.51 7.14
N SER A 474 -21.55 29.38 8.15
CA SER A 474 -20.44 29.44 9.10
C SER A 474 -20.16 28.09 9.76
N ASP A 475 -21.22 27.37 10.16
CA ASP A 475 -21.12 26.05 10.78
C ASP A 475 -20.46 25.03 9.82
N TYR A 476 -20.83 25.07 8.54
CA TYR A 476 -20.21 24.22 7.51
C TYR A 476 -18.72 24.57 7.34
N THR A 477 -18.40 25.85 7.21
CA THR A 477 -17.01 26.31 7.02
C THR A 477 -16.16 25.98 8.24
N THR A 478 -16.69 26.08 9.47
CA THR A 478 -15.97 25.68 10.69
C THR A 478 -15.66 24.18 10.67
N LEU A 479 -16.63 23.32 10.35
CA LEU A 479 -16.39 21.88 10.27
C LEU A 479 -15.40 21.53 9.15
N GLN A 480 -15.54 22.15 7.99
CA GLN A 480 -14.65 21.93 6.85
C GLN A 480 -13.22 22.38 7.18
N GLN A 481 -13.06 23.58 7.78
CA GLN A 481 -11.77 24.10 8.17
C GLN A 481 -11.10 23.24 9.24
N TRP A 482 -11.86 22.76 10.24
CA TRP A 482 -11.33 21.79 11.20
C TRP A 482 -10.78 20.54 10.52
N ILE A 483 -11.46 20.00 9.51
CA ILE A 483 -11.00 18.82 8.77
C ILE A 483 -9.75 19.14 7.94
N VAL A 484 -9.72 20.30 7.27
CA VAL A 484 -8.54 20.82 6.55
C VAL A 484 -7.34 20.95 7.51
N ASP A 485 -7.59 21.46 8.72
CA ASP A 485 -6.61 21.62 9.80
C ASP A 485 -6.16 20.28 10.41
N GLN A 486 -6.53 19.14 9.81
CA GLN A 486 -6.25 17.77 10.26
C GLN A 486 -7.02 17.33 11.51
N ALA A 487 -8.14 18.00 11.74
CA ALA A 487 -9.09 17.74 12.81
C ALA A 487 -8.41 17.65 14.20
N PRO A 488 -7.73 18.73 14.65
CA PRO A 488 -7.07 18.77 15.94
C PRO A 488 -8.11 18.76 17.07
N GLN A 489 -7.76 18.14 18.21
CA GLN A 489 -8.66 18.00 19.36
C GLN A 489 -8.93 19.33 20.08
#